data_AF-A0A7V2NFE3-F1
#
_entry.id   AF-A0A7V2NFE3-F1
#
_cell.length_a   1.000
_cell.length_b   1.000
_cell.length_c   1.000
_cell.angle_alpha   90.00
_cell.angle_beta   90.00
_cell.angle_gamma   90.00
#
_symmetry.space_group_name_H-M   'P 1'
#
loop_
_entity.id
_entity.type
_entity.pdbx_description
1 polymer ?
#
loop_
_entity_poly.entity_id
_entity_poly.type
_entity_poly.pdbx_seq_one_letter_code
_entity_poly.pdbx_strand_id
1 'polypeptide(L)'
;MFYKIASEWLNKKSVPIMGRAIFSLPDGKEKQMGFRGSISFLESQPIISFEVQDNIIKRYPVALWGLNEDESIRCLYFDPADPSKYAVFVIKEEI
;
A
#
# COMPACT_ATOMS: atom_id res chain seq x y z
N MET A 1 -10.00 16.74 -1.87
CA MET A 1 -10.54 15.39 -1.61
C MET A 1 -9.45 14.44 -1.10
N PHE A 2 -8.32 14.26 -1.80
CA PHE A 2 -7.15 13.48 -1.33
C PHE A 2 -6.70 13.84 0.09
N TYR A 3 -6.52 15.14 0.38
CA TYR A 3 -6.13 15.61 1.71
C TYR A 3 -7.13 15.29 2.83
N LYS A 4 -8.42 15.12 2.52
CA LYS A 4 -9.46 14.85 3.53
C LYS A 4 -9.41 13.38 3.97
N ILE A 5 -9.36 12.46 3.02
CA ILE A 5 -9.23 11.02 3.31
C ILE A 5 -7.87 10.72 3.94
N ALA A 6 -6.80 11.32 3.41
CA ALA A 6 -5.49 11.23 4.03
C ALA A 6 -5.52 11.78 5.48
N SER A 7 -6.18 12.91 5.74
CA SER A 7 -6.31 13.45 7.09
C SER A 7 -7.16 12.56 8.02
N GLU A 8 -8.24 11.97 7.53
CA GLU A 8 -9.08 11.06 8.30
C GLU A 8 -8.33 9.76 8.65
N TRP A 9 -7.55 9.25 7.72
CA TRP A 9 -6.71 8.07 7.93
C TRP A 9 -5.49 8.38 8.78
N LEU A 10 -4.87 9.57 8.66
CA LEU A 10 -3.78 10.01 9.54
C LEU A 10 -4.22 10.14 11.01
N ASN A 11 -5.48 10.49 11.25
CA ASN A 11 -6.06 10.49 12.60
C ASN A 11 -6.26 9.06 13.14
N LYS A 12 -6.32 8.05 12.27
CA LYS A 12 -6.38 6.64 12.64
C LYS A 12 -4.94 6.09 12.70
N LYS A 13 -4.52 5.58 13.87
CA LYS A 13 -3.17 4.99 14.03
C LYS A 13 -2.89 3.87 13.01
N SER A 14 -3.91 3.05 12.75
CA SER A 14 -3.90 2.02 11.72
C SER A 14 -5.30 1.82 11.15
N VAL A 15 -5.38 1.50 9.85
CA VAL A 15 -6.61 1.29 9.11
C VAL A 15 -6.56 -0.11 8.48
N PRO A 16 -7.55 -0.99 8.72
CA PRO A 16 -7.67 -2.25 7.99
C PRO A 16 -8.00 -1.97 6.52
N ILE A 17 -7.32 -2.67 5.62
CA ILE A 17 -7.42 -2.42 4.17
C ILE A 17 -7.52 -3.72 3.39
N MET A 18 -8.20 -3.62 2.26
CA MET A 18 -8.14 -4.60 1.19
C MET A 18 -7.73 -3.94 -0.13
N GLY A 19 -7.08 -4.70 -1.00
CA GLY A 19 -6.61 -4.12 -2.24
C GLY A 19 -5.86 -5.07 -3.14
N ARG A 20 -5.15 -4.48 -4.10
CA ARG A 20 -4.25 -5.18 -5.02
C ARG A 20 -2.89 -4.52 -5.03
N ALA A 21 -1.85 -5.35 -5.12
CA ALA A 21 -0.48 -4.94 -5.36
C ALA A 21 -0.09 -5.31 -6.80
N ILE A 22 0.54 -4.38 -7.50
CA ILE A 22 1.09 -4.56 -8.85
C ILE A 22 2.60 -4.43 -8.71
N PHE A 23 3.33 -5.53 -8.93
CA PHE A 23 4.79 -5.59 -8.83
C PHE A 23 5.40 -5.58 -10.22
N SER A 24 6.33 -4.65 -10.47
CA SER A 24 7.16 -4.66 -11.67
C SER A 24 8.35 -5.61 -11.47
N LEU A 25 8.47 -6.62 -12.33
CA LEU A 25 9.53 -7.61 -12.30
C LEU A 25 10.73 -7.19 -13.16
N PRO A 26 11.94 -7.70 -12.89
CA PRO A 26 13.15 -7.35 -13.64
C PRO A 26 13.10 -7.68 -15.14
N ASP A 27 12.25 -8.63 -15.55
CA ASP A 27 12.03 -9.01 -16.94
C ASP A 27 10.98 -8.12 -17.65
N GLY A 28 10.54 -7.05 -16.99
CA GLY A 28 9.51 -6.13 -17.50
C GLY A 28 8.08 -6.65 -17.36
N LYS A 29 7.87 -7.85 -16.80
CA LYS A 29 6.52 -8.35 -16.54
C LYS A 29 5.93 -7.72 -15.28
N GLU A 30 4.60 -7.67 -15.23
CA GLU A 30 3.87 -7.29 -14.03
C GLU A 30 3.26 -8.51 -13.36
N LYS A 31 3.32 -8.56 -12.03
CA LYS A 31 2.58 -9.53 -11.23
C LYS A 31 1.56 -8.80 -10.37
N GLN A 32 0.31 -9.23 -10.45
CA GLN A 32 -0.77 -8.70 -9.62
C GLN A 32 -1.15 -9.70 -8.53
N MET A 33 -1.45 -9.19 -7.34
CA MET A 33 -1.89 -9.99 -6.20
C MET A 33 -2.91 -9.22 -5.38
N GLY A 34 -4.07 -9.84 -5.12
CA GLY A 34 -5.02 -9.33 -4.14
C GLY A 34 -4.56 -9.62 -2.72
N PHE A 35 -4.81 -8.71 -1.79
CA PHE A 35 -4.44 -8.88 -0.38
C PHE A 35 -5.46 -8.21 0.56
N ARG A 36 -5.46 -8.67 1.81
CA ARG A 36 -6.07 -8.00 2.97
C ARG A 36 -4.96 -7.73 3.99
N GLY A 37 -5.05 -6.62 4.70
CA GLY A 37 -4.01 -6.20 5.62
C GLY A 37 -4.36 -4.91 6.36
N SER A 38 -3.33 -4.14 6.70
CA SER A 38 -3.48 -2.84 7.35
C SER A 38 -2.51 -1.83 6.76
N ILE A 39 -2.86 -0.55 6.85
CA ILE A 39 -1.93 0.56 6.69
C ILE A 39 -1.76 1.24 8.05
N SER A 40 -0.51 1.50 8.44
CA SER A 40 -0.16 2.19 9.69
C SER A 40 0.45 3.55 9.40
N PHE A 41 0.09 4.55 10.20
CA PHE A 41 0.58 5.93 10.11
C PHE A 41 1.43 6.34 11.32
N LEU A 42 1.85 5.37 12.15
CA LEU A 42 2.61 5.62 13.36
C LEU A 42 4.07 5.99 13.11
N GLU A 43 4.61 5.63 11.96
CA GLU A 43 5.99 5.88 11.56
C GLU A 43 6.10 7.12 10.67
N SER A 44 7.33 7.56 10.39
CA SER A 44 7.58 8.72 9.50
C SER A 44 7.04 8.55 8.09
N GLN A 45 6.78 7.31 7.67
CA GLN A 45 6.12 6.97 6.40
C GLN A 45 5.00 5.95 6.67
N PRO A 46 3.89 6.00 5.91
CA PRO A 46 2.86 4.98 5.98
C PRO A 46 3.43 3.59 5.71
N ILE A 47 3.02 2.58 6.49
CA ILE A 47 3.46 1.19 6.30
C ILE A 47 2.25 0.31 5.99
N ILE A 48 2.24 -0.29 4.80
CA ILE A 48 1.32 -1.37 4.47
C ILE A 48 1.86 -2.68 5.04
N SER A 49 1.03 -3.42 5.76
CA SER A 49 1.34 -4.74 6.31
C SER A 49 0.27 -5.75 5.92
N PHE A 50 0.66 -6.87 5.32
CA PHE A 50 -0.25 -7.98 5.02
C PHE A 50 0.45 -9.32 5.14
N GLU A 51 -0.35 -10.34 5.42
CA GLU A 51 0.10 -11.73 5.52
C GLU A 51 0.26 -12.32 4.13
N VAL A 52 1.40 -12.98 3.89
CA VAL A 52 1.61 -13.82 2.72
C VAL A 52 1.63 -15.29 3.16
N GLN A 53 1.78 -16.22 2.20
CA GLN A 53 1.92 -17.64 2.49
C GLN A 53 2.96 -17.88 3.62
N ASP A 54 2.68 -18.87 4.47
CA ASP A 54 3.48 -19.27 5.64
C ASP A 54 3.42 -18.30 6.85
N ASN A 55 2.34 -17.53 6.99
CA ASN A 55 2.12 -16.55 8.06
C ASN A 55 3.21 -15.48 8.16
N ILE A 56 3.93 -15.24 7.06
CA ILE A 56 4.95 -14.21 7.00
C ILE A 56 4.26 -12.87 6.80
N ILE A 57 4.49 -11.91 7.72
CA ILE A 57 3.99 -10.54 7.56
C ILE A 57 4.98 -9.77 6.68
N LYS A 58 4.54 -9.33 5.51
CA LYS A 58 5.29 -8.41 4.66
C LYS A 58 4.91 -6.98 5.01
N ARG A 59 5.92 -6.10 5.14
CA ARG A 59 5.78 -4.69 5.49
C ARG A 59 6.42 -3.84 4.40
N TYR A 60 5.66 -2.88 3.88
CA TYR A 60 6.07 -1.99 2.81
C TYR A 60 5.91 -0.54 3.26
N PRO A 61 7.01 0.19 3.51
CA PRO A 61 6.94 1.65 3.66
C PRO A 61 6.53 2.25 2.31
N VAL A 62 5.45 3.03 2.31
CA VAL A 62 4.86 3.53 1.06
C VAL A 62 4.65 5.03 1.08
N ALA A 63 4.77 5.64 -0.10
CA ALA A 63 4.29 6.99 -0.35
C ALA A 63 2.83 6.94 -0.84
N LEU A 64 1.94 7.71 -0.21
CA LEU A 64 0.61 7.96 -0.76
C LEU A 64 0.74 8.95 -1.92
N TRP A 65 0.19 8.63 -3.09
CA TRP A 65 0.40 9.47 -4.28
C TRP A 65 -0.84 9.75 -5.12
N GLY A 66 -1.99 9.13 -4.81
CA GLY A 66 -3.23 9.47 -5.49
C GLY A 66 -4.47 8.88 -4.83
N LEU A 67 -5.62 9.50 -5.10
CA LEU A 67 -6.95 9.00 -4.75
C LEU A 67 -7.70 8.79 -6.07
N ASN A 68 -8.25 7.61 -6.26
CA ASN A 68 -9.11 7.29 -7.40
C ASN A 68 -10.55 7.76 -7.13
N GLU A 69 -11.36 7.86 -8.19
CA GLU A 69 -12.77 8.26 -8.09
C GLU A 69 -13.61 7.31 -7.23
N ASP A 70 -13.18 6.05 -7.12
CA ASP A 70 -13.83 5.00 -6.32
C ASP A 70 -13.34 4.96 -4.87
N GLU A 71 -12.71 6.04 -4.41
CA GLU A 71 -12.11 6.22 -3.08
C GLU A 71 -10.94 5.28 -2.74
N SER A 72 -10.41 4.54 -3.71
CA SER A 72 -9.16 3.80 -3.49
C SER A 72 -7.94 4.71 -3.48
N ILE A 73 -7.02 4.44 -2.57
CA ILE A 73 -5.76 5.15 -2.43
C ILE A 73 -4.69 4.39 -3.20
N ARG A 74 -3.89 5.12 -3.99
CA ARG A 74 -2.69 4.59 -4.62
C ARG A 74 -1.49 4.85 -3.72
N CYS A 75 -0.70 3.80 -3.48
CA CYS A 75 0.54 3.86 -2.72
C CYS A 75 1.69 3.32 -3.57
N LEU A 76 2.88 3.92 -3.44
CA LEU A 76 4.11 3.49 -4.11
C LEU A 76 5.10 2.97 -3.07
N TYR A 77 5.64 1.78 -3.32
CA TYR A 77 6.82 1.26 -2.65
C TYR A 77 7.98 1.22 -3.66
N PHE A 78 9.16 1.64 -3.23
CA PHE A 78 10.42 1.44 -3.96
C PHE A 78 11.32 0.53 -3.14
N ASP A 79 11.96 -0.44 -3.80
CA ASP A 79 12.98 -1.25 -3.13
C ASP A 79 14.20 -0.36 -2.82
N PRO A 80 14.61 -0.24 -1.55
CA PRO A 80 15.73 0.61 -1.17
C PRO A 80 17.08 0.15 -1.76
N ALA A 81 17.21 -1.14 -2.11
CA ALA A 81 18.40 -1.68 -2.74
C ALA A 81 18.39 -1.51 -4.27
N ASP A 82 17.22 -1.35 -4.87
CA ASP A 82 17.05 -1.24 -6.32
C ASP A 82 15.79 -0.42 -6.67
N PRO A 83 15.91 0.90 -6.86
CA PRO A 83 14.77 1.78 -7.14
C PRO A 83 14.04 1.45 -8.45
N SER A 84 14.64 0.66 -9.34
CA SER A 84 13.97 0.18 -10.56
C SER A 84 12.88 -0.85 -10.24
N LYS A 85 12.96 -1.50 -9.07
CA LYS A 85 11.93 -2.37 -8.52
C LYS A 85 10.99 -1.55 -7.65
N TYR A 86 9.76 -1.40 -8.13
CA TYR A 86 8.70 -0.72 -7.40
C TYR A 86 7.42 -1.57 -7.41
N ALA A 87 6.57 -1.29 -6.43
CA ALA A 87 5.24 -1.85 -6.35
C ALA A 87 4.20 -0.72 -6.20
N VAL A 88 3.11 -0.85 -6.93
CA VAL A 88 1.95 0.04 -6.81
C VAL A 88 0.86 -0.70 -6.06
N PHE A 89 0.43 -0.15 -4.94
CA PHE A 89 -0.69 -0.65 -4.17
C PHE A 89 -1.92 0.20 -4.46
N VAL A 90 -3.05 -0.44 -4.72
CA VAL A 90 -4.37 0.21 -4.81
C VAL A 90 -5.23 -0.37 -3.70
N ILE A 91 -5.54 0.46 -2.70
CA ILE A 91 -6.12 0.02 -1.42
C ILE A 91 -7.40 0.78 -1.11
N LYS A 92 -8.31 0.13 -0.38
CA LYS A 92 -9.50 0.74 0.24
C LYS A 92 -9.58 0.34 1.70
N GLU A 93 -10.21 1.17 2.52
CA GLU A 93 -10.57 0.79 3.89
C GLU A 93 -11.55 -0.39 3.84
N GLU A 94 -11.29 -1.39 4.68
CA GLU A 94 -12.16 -2.55 4.87
C GLU A 94 -13.15 -2.22 6.00
N ILE A 95 -14.43 -2.03 5.64
CA ILE A 95 -15.54 -1.66 6.55
C ILE A 95 -16.27 -2.92 7.02
#